data_AF-A0A8D3CNR9-F1
#
_entry.id   AF-A0A8D3CNR9-F1
#
_cell.length_a   1.000
_cell.length_b   1.000
_cell.length_c   1.000
_cell.angle_alpha   90.00
_cell.angle_beta   90.00
_cell.angle_gamma   90.00
#
_symmetry.space_group_name_H-M   'P 1'
#
loop_
_entity.id
_entity.type
_entity.pdbx_description
1 polymer ?
#
loop_
_entity_poly.entity_id
_entity_poly.type
_entity_poly.pdbx_seq_one_letter_code
_entity_poly.pdbx_strand_id
1 'polypeptide(L)'
;LNKSRVLQAASKTMRVWFIKVRKMKAIYHTLNLCNIDVTQKCLIAEVWCPVSDLDSIQFALRRGTERSGSTVPSILNRMQTKQTPPTFNKTNKFTSGFQNIVDAYGIGNYREINPAPYTIITFPFLFAVMFGDMGHGVLMTCAALYLVLRESRLLSQKSDNEMFNMVFAGRYIILLMGIFSIYTGIIYNDCFSKSLNMFGSGWSVRPMFGPKGANWTFEMLDSNAVLQLDPAVPGVFNGPYPLGIDPIWNVATNKLTFLNSFKMKMSVILGVIHMVFGVSLSLFNHLYFKKPLNIFLGFIPEIVFMTSLFGYLVLLVFYKWTAYDAFTSKDAPSLLIHFINMCLFNYNDPTNKPLYRGQMGIQILLVLIALACVPCMLIVKTMVLRRQHLWKKHLVCGSDPILTKRNIHKDVTVPMVSVLSVLPVIIQFDFGDVAVHQAIHTIEYCLGCISNTASYLRLWALSLAHAQLSEVLWSMVMHLGLSSRSGGGFFGLAIIFSAFATLTVAILLIMEGLSAFLHALRLHWVEFQNKFYCGQGFKFVPFSFESILEGRFDE
;
A
#
# COMPACT_ATOMS: atom_id res chain seq x y z
N LEU A 1 -8.32 50.95 -34.58
CA LEU A 1 -7.00 50.49 -35.07
C LEU A 1 -5.87 50.63 -34.04
N ASN A 2 -5.68 51.76 -33.37
CA ASN A 2 -4.54 51.90 -32.42
C ASN A 2 -4.60 50.93 -31.23
N LYS A 3 -5.79 50.70 -30.65
CA LYS A 3 -5.98 49.73 -29.54
C LYS A 3 -5.59 48.31 -29.93
N SER A 4 -5.98 47.82 -31.12
CA SER A 4 -5.64 46.47 -31.57
C SER A 4 -4.15 46.32 -31.87
N ARG A 5 -3.51 47.35 -32.44
CA ARG A 5 -2.05 47.35 -32.67
C ARG A 5 -1.26 47.31 -31.37
N VAL A 6 -1.68 48.08 -30.36
CA VAL A 6 -1.08 48.06 -29.02
C VAL A 6 -1.29 46.70 -28.34
N LEU A 7 -2.50 46.14 -28.40
CA LEU A 7 -2.79 44.82 -27.85
C LEU A 7 -1.96 43.70 -28.51
N GLN A 8 -1.74 43.78 -29.82
CA GLN A 8 -0.89 42.82 -30.54
C GLN A 8 0.61 42.98 -30.20
N ALA A 9 1.09 44.20 -29.97
CA ALA A 9 2.46 44.43 -29.51
C ALA A 9 2.66 43.99 -28.05
N ALA A 10 1.69 44.29 -27.20
CA ALA A 10 1.68 43.87 -25.80
C ALA A 10 1.58 42.35 -25.66
N SER A 11 0.68 41.68 -26.40
CA SER A 11 0.49 40.22 -26.30
C SER A 11 1.76 39.44 -26.65
N LYS A 12 2.56 39.91 -27.61
CA LYS A 12 3.85 39.30 -27.98
C LYS A 12 4.86 39.33 -26.84
N THR A 13 4.88 40.39 -26.05
CA THR A 13 5.89 40.60 -24.99
C THR A 13 5.39 40.17 -23.61
N MET A 14 4.08 40.21 -23.38
CA MET A 14 3.42 39.99 -22.08
C MET A 14 3.90 38.73 -21.36
N ARG A 15 4.03 37.61 -22.08
CA ARG A 15 4.52 36.33 -21.50
C ARG A 15 5.94 36.46 -20.94
N VAL A 16 6.83 37.16 -21.65
CA VAL A 16 8.22 37.37 -21.21
C VAL A 16 8.27 38.29 -19.99
N TRP A 17 7.46 39.36 -19.98
CA TRP A 17 7.37 40.27 -18.83
C TRP A 17 6.86 39.54 -17.59
N PHE A 18 5.81 38.74 -17.69
CA PHE A 18 5.31 37.92 -16.57
C PHE A 18 6.39 36.98 -16.04
N ILE A 19 7.10 36.28 -16.92
CA ILE A 19 8.19 35.38 -16.52
C ILE A 19 9.28 36.14 -15.75
N LYS A 20 9.71 37.31 -16.26
CA LYS A 20 10.74 38.13 -15.61
C LYS A 20 10.28 38.61 -14.22
N VAL A 21 9.07 39.16 -14.12
CA VAL A 21 8.53 39.68 -12.85
C VAL A 21 8.36 38.56 -11.83
N ARG A 22 7.82 37.39 -12.23
CA ARG A 22 7.66 36.24 -11.31
C ARG A 22 9.00 35.71 -10.81
N LYS A 23 10.00 35.58 -11.70
CA LYS A 23 11.36 35.17 -11.29
C LYS A 23 11.98 36.18 -10.33
N MET A 24 11.85 37.47 -10.62
CA MET A 24 12.40 38.54 -9.78
C MET A 24 11.71 38.58 -8.41
N LYS A 25 10.38 38.48 -8.35
CA LYS A 25 9.61 38.35 -7.10
C LYS A 25 10.09 37.17 -6.26
N ALA A 26 10.29 36.01 -6.88
CA ALA A 26 10.76 34.82 -6.18
C ALA A 26 12.18 34.98 -5.62
N ILE A 27 13.09 35.57 -6.40
CA ILE A 27 14.47 35.86 -5.95
C ILE A 27 14.44 36.79 -4.74
N TYR A 28 13.67 37.90 -4.79
CA TYR A 28 13.57 38.80 -3.64
C TYR A 28 12.92 38.16 -2.43
N HIS A 29 11.91 37.32 -2.64
CA HIS A 29 11.30 36.55 -1.55
C HIS A 29 12.32 35.61 -0.89
N THR A 30 13.17 34.94 -1.67
CA THR A 30 14.26 34.10 -1.14
C THR A 30 15.34 34.93 -0.46
N LEU A 31 15.70 36.10 -0.99
CA LEU A 31 16.66 37.00 -0.34
C LEU A 31 16.15 37.50 1.02
N ASN A 32 14.85 37.70 1.17
CA ASN A 32 14.23 38.08 2.45
C ASN A 32 14.30 36.97 3.51
N LEU A 33 14.53 35.71 3.10
CA LEU A 33 14.75 34.58 4.02
C LEU A 33 16.21 34.47 4.50
N CYS A 34 17.14 35.19 3.86
CA CYS A 34 18.55 35.20 4.24
C CYS A 34 18.80 36.15 5.42
N ASN A 35 19.83 35.84 6.21
CA ASN A 35 20.30 36.75 7.24
C ASN A 35 21.27 37.78 6.65
N ILE A 36 21.19 39.03 7.11
CA ILE A 36 22.03 40.13 6.64
C ILE A 36 23.14 40.34 7.66
N ASP A 37 24.39 40.16 7.24
CA ASP A 37 25.53 40.57 8.03
C ASP A 37 25.83 42.06 7.80
N VAL A 38 25.53 42.87 8.81
CA VAL A 38 25.70 44.33 8.78
C VAL A 38 27.18 44.71 8.66
N THR A 39 28.10 43.85 9.11
CA THR A 39 29.53 44.18 9.16
C THR A 39 30.21 44.02 7.81
N GLN A 40 29.94 42.92 7.10
CA GLN A 40 30.56 42.63 5.80
C GLN A 40 29.67 43.01 4.60
N LYS A 41 28.44 43.48 4.84
CA LYS A 41 27.41 43.67 3.80
C LYS A 41 27.21 42.41 2.96
N CYS A 42 27.33 41.24 3.60
CA CYS A 42 27.14 39.94 2.98
C CYS A 42 25.84 39.30 3.45
N LEU A 43 25.30 38.40 2.63
CA LEU A 43 24.14 37.59 2.99
C LEU A 43 24.60 36.21 3.43
N ILE A 44 24.08 35.75 4.55
CA ILE A 44 24.31 34.41 5.08
C ILE A 44 23.01 33.62 4.93
N ALA A 45 23.12 32.46 4.28
CA ALA A 45 21.98 31.57 4.06
C ALA A 45 22.33 30.15 4.54
N GLU A 46 21.48 29.61 5.41
CA GLU A 46 21.52 28.20 5.78
C GLU A 46 20.57 27.43 4.87
N VAL A 47 21.09 26.47 4.11
CA VAL A 47 20.31 25.74 3.10
C VAL A 47 20.48 24.24 3.22
N TRP A 48 19.37 23.51 3.08
CA TRP A 48 19.39 22.07 2.92
C TRP A 48 19.69 21.73 1.46
N CYS A 49 20.75 20.95 1.22
CA CYS A 49 21.10 20.45 -0.09
C CYS A 49 21.44 18.94 -0.04
N PRO A 50 21.12 18.18 -1.10
CA PRO A 50 21.56 16.79 -1.21
C PRO A 50 23.08 16.70 -1.24
N VAL A 51 23.64 15.77 -0.46
CA VAL A 51 25.11 15.55 -0.42
C VAL A 51 25.67 15.14 -1.78
N SER A 52 24.87 14.47 -2.63
CA SER A 52 25.29 14.06 -3.97
C SER A 52 25.49 15.23 -4.93
N ASP A 53 24.83 16.36 -4.68
CA ASP A 53 24.73 17.46 -5.65
C ASP A 53 25.57 18.69 -5.22
N LEU A 54 26.40 18.53 -4.16
CA LEU A 54 27.25 19.59 -3.60
C LEU A 54 28.20 20.19 -4.65
N ASP A 55 28.85 19.34 -5.45
CA ASP A 55 29.79 19.79 -6.47
C ASP A 55 29.08 20.63 -7.54
N SER A 56 27.89 20.19 -7.97
CA SER A 56 27.07 20.92 -8.94
C SER A 56 26.68 22.31 -8.42
N ILE A 57 26.36 22.43 -7.12
CA ILE A 57 26.04 23.71 -6.50
C ILE A 57 27.28 24.61 -6.44
N GLN A 58 28.45 24.08 -6.09
CA GLN A 58 29.70 24.84 -6.08
C GLN A 58 30.07 25.37 -7.47
N PHE A 59 29.92 24.56 -8.52
CA PHE A 59 30.14 25.01 -9.90
C PHE A 59 29.16 26.12 -10.31
N ALA A 60 27.89 25.99 -9.93
CA ALA A 60 26.88 27.02 -10.21
C ALA A 60 27.19 28.35 -9.49
N LEU A 61 27.66 28.28 -8.24
CA LEU A 61 28.06 29.42 -7.44
C LEU A 61 29.29 30.14 -8.02
N ARG A 62 30.35 29.40 -8.40
CA ARG A 62 31.54 29.96 -9.08
C ARG A 62 31.17 30.68 -10.37
N ARG A 63 30.35 30.06 -11.21
CA ARG A 63 29.84 30.66 -12.44
C ARG A 63 28.99 31.91 -12.19
N GLY A 64 28.26 31.95 -11.08
CA GLY A 64 27.49 33.13 -10.64
C GLY A 64 28.39 34.30 -10.28
N THR A 65 29.47 34.05 -9.54
CA THR A 65 30.49 35.04 -9.16
C THR A 65 31.25 35.57 -10.39
N GLU A 66 31.65 34.70 -11.32
CA GLU A 66 32.33 35.11 -12.56
C GLU A 66 31.47 36.06 -13.41
N ARG A 67 30.17 35.78 -13.51
CA ARG A 67 29.23 36.61 -14.27
C ARG A 67 28.91 37.94 -13.63
N SER A 68 28.98 38.04 -12.29
CA SER A 68 28.77 39.30 -11.60
C SER A 68 30.01 40.21 -11.65
N GLY A 69 31.16 39.69 -12.10
CA GLY A 69 32.43 40.42 -12.11
C GLY A 69 32.98 40.70 -10.71
N SER A 70 32.43 40.02 -9.68
CA SER A 70 32.91 40.18 -8.31
C SER A 70 34.15 39.31 -8.08
N THR A 71 35.16 39.88 -7.42
CA THR A 71 36.37 39.15 -7.01
C THR A 71 36.16 38.32 -5.75
N VAL A 72 35.03 38.48 -5.05
CA VAL A 72 34.73 37.77 -3.80
C VAL A 72 34.19 36.37 -4.12
N PRO A 73 34.91 35.29 -3.75
CA PRO A 73 34.42 33.94 -3.97
C PRO A 73 33.21 33.67 -3.06
N SER A 74 32.22 32.97 -3.61
CA SER A 74 31.12 32.42 -2.82
C SER A 74 31.64 31.22 -2.02
N ILE A 75 31.46 31.27 -0.70
CA ILE A 75 31.95 30.22 0.22
C ILE A 75 30.77 29.32 0.59
N LEU A 76 30.92 28.01 0.39
CA LEU A 76 29.97 27.00 0.84
C LEU A 76 30.62 26.20 1.97
N ASN A 77 30.12 26.37 3.19
CA ASN A 77 30.60 25.63 4.36
C ASN A 77 29.61 24.52 4.76
N ARG A 78 30.13 23.35 5.13
CA ARG A 78 29.31 22.23 5.62
C ARG A 78 29.17 22.33 7.13
N MET A 79 27.97 22.64 7.61
CA MET A 79 27.66 22.68 9.04
C MET A 79 27.09 21.34 9.54
N GLN A 80 27.45 20.97 10.75
CA GLN A 80 26.82 19.85 11.47
C GLN A 80 25.73 20.41 12.38
N THR A 81 24.49 19.98 12.16
CA THR A 81 23.34 20.38 12.99
C THR A 81 22.63 19.14 13.53
N LYS A 82 21.92 19.31 14.64
CA LYS A 82 21.03 18.29 15.23
C LYS A 82 19.59 18.39 14.74
N GLN A 83 19.27 19.40 13.92
CA GLN A 83 17.94 19.54 13.32
C GLN A 83 17.66 18.40 12.35
N THR A 84 16.40 17.96 12.28
CA THR A 84 15.96 16.92 11.36
C THR A 84 15.92 17.47 9.94
N PRO A 85 16.74 16.93 9.01
CA PRO A 85 16.71 17.38 7.63
C PRO A 85 15.42 16.94 6.91
N PRO A 86 15.02 17.64 5.83
CA PRO A 86 13.90 17.25 5.01
C PRO A 86 14.19 15.97 4.21
N THR A 87 13.14 15.23 3.88
CA THR A 87 13.20 13.98 3.11
C THR A 87 13.09 14.27 1.62
N PHE A 88 14.03 13.73 0.85
CA PHE A 88 14.08 13.86 -0.60
C PHE A 88 14.17 12.49 -1.28
N ASN A 89 13.16 12.17 -2.08
CA ASN A 89 13.10 10.94 -2.87
C ASN A 89 13.27 11.29 -4.35
N LYS A 90 14.23 10.63 -5.03
CA LYS A 90 14.43 10.80 -6.47
C LYS A 90 13.27 10.13 -7.21
N THR A 91 12.44 10.93 -7.88
CA THR A 91 11.29 10.44 -8.65
C THR A 91 11.56 10.52 -10.15
N ASN A 92 11.09 9.50 -10.87
CA ASN A 92 11.00 9.49 -12.32
C ASN A 92 9.56 9.78 -12.73
N LYS A 93 9.32 10.00 -14.03
CA LYS A 93 7.97 10.18 -14.59
C LYS A 93 7.00 9.06 -14.21
N PHE A 94 7.51 7.84 -14.04
CA PHE A 94 6.76 6.66 -13.65
C PHE A 94 6.47 6.60 -12.14
N THR A 95 7.48 6.90 -11.30
CA THR A 95 7.36 6.74 -9.84
C THR A 95 6.73 7.94 -9.14
N SER A 96 6.64 9.10 -9.80
CA SER A 96 6.07 10.33 -9.23
C SER A 96 4.61 10.16 -8.80
N GLY A 97 3.79 9.47 -9.58
CA GLY A 97 2.38 9.21 -9.24
C GLY A 97 2.23 8.38 -7.97
N PHE A 98 2.99 7.28 -7.85
CA PHE A 98 3.00 6.43 -6.66
C PHE A 98 3.57 7.15 -5.43
N GLN A 99 4.62 7.96 -5.61
CA GLN A 99 5.19 8.75 -4.53
C GLN A 99 4.18 9.76 -3.98
N ASN A 100 3.42 10.44 -4.84
CA ASN A 100 2.41 11.40 -4.40
C ASN A 100 1.29 10.73 -3.58
N ILE A 101 0.90 9.49 -3.91
CA ILE A 101 -0.09 8.73 -3.13
C ILE A 101 0.45 8.37 -1.74
N VAL A 102 1.73 8.03 -1.65
CA VAL A 102 2.40 7.75 -0.37
C VAL A 102 2.52 9.03 0.47
N ASP A 103 3.00 10.11 -0.14
CA ASP A 103 3.22 11.40 0.53
C ASP A 103 1.90 12.02 1.02
N ALA A 104 0.76 11.71 0.37
CA ALA A 104 -0.56 12.19 0.77
C ALA A 104 -1.03 11.64 2.13
N TYR A 105 -0.53 10.47 2.56
CA TYR A 105 -0.82 9.94 3.89
C TYR A 105 0.05 10.62 4.97
N GLY A 106 1.34 10.79 4.66
CA GLY A 106 2.31 11.42 5.53
C GLY A 106 3.69 11.38 4.90
N ILE A 107 4.55 12.31 5.28
CA ILE A 107 5.91 12.41 4.72
C ILE A 107 6.87 11.60 5.58
N GLY A 108 7.71 10.78 4.94
CA GLY A 108 8.60 9.85 5.64
C GLY A 108 9.68 10.57 6.43
N ASN A 109 10.10 9.98 7.55
CA ASN A 109 11.22 10.51 8.32
C ASN A 109 12.54 10.42 7.54
N TYR A 110 13.51 11.22 7.95
CA TYR A 110 14.80 11.25 7.27
C TYR A 110 15.48 9.87 7.30
N ARG A 111 15.76 9.35 6.10
CA ARG A 111 16.37 8.03 5.84
C ARG A 111 15.55 6.84 6.37
N GLU A 112 14.23 6.99 6.49
CA GLU A 112 13.29 5.88 6.67
C GLU A 112 13.07 5.12 5.35
N ILE A 113 12.67 3.85 5.43
CA ILE A 113 12.30 3.07 4.23
C ILE A 113 11.07 3.67 3.57
N ASN A 114 11.23 4.04 2.30
CA ASN A 114 10.12 4.52 1.48
C ASN A 114 9.21 3.34 1.08
N PRO A 115 7.89 3.38 1.33
CA PRO A 115 6.97 2.34 0.88
C PRO A 115 6.72 2.39 -0.64
N ALA A 116 7.01 3.51 -1.32
CA ALA A 116 6.67 3.72 -2.73
C ALA A 116 7.12 2.58 -3.68
N PRO A 117 8.37 2.05 -3.59
CA PRO A 117 8.82 0.96 -4.46
C PRO A 117 7.93 -0.29 -4.37
N TYR A 118 7.44 -0.62 -3.17
CA TYR A 118 6.56 -1.76 -2.97
C TYR A 118 5.15 -1.46 -3.47
N THR A 119 4.64 -0.25 -3.19
CA THR A 119 3.32 0.17 -3.67
C THR A 119 3.19 0.17 -5.19
N ILE A 120 4.27 0.32 -5.95
CA ILE A 120 4.21 0.25 -7.43
C ILE A 120 3.57 -1.06 -7.92
N ILE A 121 3.82 -2.18 -7.23
CA ILE A 121 3.32 -3.50 -7.62
C ILE A 121 2.16 -3.95 -6.71
N THR A 122 2.28 -3.79 -5.40
CA THR A 122 1.28 -4.30 -4.46
C THR A 122 -0.05 -3.54 -4.57
N PHE A 123 -0.01 -2.24 -4.87
CA PHE A 123 -1.23 -1.44 -4.99
C PHE A 123 -2.08 -1.84 -6.20
N PRO A 124 -1.55 -1.87 -7.44
CA PRO A 124 -2.30 -2.39 -8.59
C PRO A 124 -2.74 -3.85 -8.43
N PHE A 125 -1.95 -4.69 -7.76
CA PHE A 125 -2.29 -6.09 -7.52
C PHE A 125 -3.49 -6.25 -6.57
N LEU A 126 -3.51 -5.56 -5.42
CA LEU A 126 -4.66 -5.61 -4.51
C LEU A 126 -5.92 -5.02 -5.14
N PHE A 127 -5.75 -3.96 -5.93
CA PHE A 127 -6.84 -3.43 -6.76
C PHE A 127 -7.39 -4.50 -7.71
N ALA A 128 -6.52 -5.20 -8.44
CA ALA A 128 -6.92 -6.22 -9.40
C ALA A 128 -7.65 -7.42 -8.77
N VAL A 129 -7.36 -7.74 -7.50
CA VAL A 129 -8.09 -8.78 -6.76
C VAL A 129 -9.53 -8.35 -6.46
N MET A 130 -9.76 -7.06 -6.17
CA MET A 130 -11.10 -6.47 -6.00
C MET A 130 -11.82 -6.31 -7.34
N PHE A 131 -11.10 -5.85 -8.36
CA PHE A 131 -11.60 -5.54 -9.70
C PHE A 131 -11.11 -6.57 -10.73
N GLY A 132 -11.45 -7.83 -10.48
CA GLY A 132 -10.99 -8.96 -11.30
C GLY A 132 -11.98 -9.31 -12.41
N ASP A 133 -11.93 -8.57 -13.53
CA ASP A 133 -12.67 -8.88 -14.76
C ASP A 133 -11.76 -8.60 -15.96
N MET A 134 -11.60 -9.61 -16.83
CA MET A 134 -10.76 -9.49 -18.02
C MET A 134 -11.28 -8.41 -18.99
N GLY A 135 -12.59 -8.33 -19.19
CA GLY A 135 -13.23 -7.40 -20.11
C GLY A 135 -13.09 -5.95 -19.66
N HIS A 136 -13.42 -5.67 -18.40
CA HIS A 136 -13.22 -4.34 -17.82
C HIS A 136 -11.73 -3.96 -17.75
N GLY A 137 -10.85 -4.92 -17.41
CA GLY A 137 -9.40 -4.71 -17.42
C GLY A 137 -8.86 -4.28 -18.79
N VAL A 138 -9.32 -4.91 -19.88
CA VAL A 138 -8.98 -4.52 -21.26
C VAL A 138 -9.44 -3.10 -21.57
N LEU A 139 -10.67 -2.72 -21.21
CA LEU A 139 -11.16 -1.35 -21.43
C LEU A 139 -10.32 -0.32 -20.66
N MET A 140 -9.98 -0.62 -19.40
CA MET A 140 -9.18 0.26 -18.57
C MET A 140 -7.72 0.39 -19.06
N THR A 141 -7.10 -0.70 -19.51
CA THR A 141 -5.76 -0.64 -20.13
C THR A 141 -5.75 0.16 -21.43
N CYS A 142 -6.75 -0.01 -22.29
CA CYS A 142 -6.89 0.76 -23.52
C CYS A 142 -7.02 2.27 -23.23
N ALA A 143 -7.84 2.65 -22.25
CA ALA A 143 -7.99 4.04 -21.82
C ALA A 143 -6.69 4.61 -21.24
N ALA A 144 -5.98 3.85 -20.40
CA ALA A 144 -4.70 4.27 -19.84
C ALA A 144 -3.61 4.41 -20.90
N LEU A 145 -3.54 3.45 -21.84
CA LEU A 145 -2.59 3.47 -22.94
C LEU A 145 -2.84 4.66 -23.88
N TYR A 146 -4.10 5.04 -24.11
CA TYR A 146 -4.43 6.28 -24.83
C TYR A 146 -3.87 7.53 -24.15
N LEU A 147 -3.98 7.64 -22.82
CA LEU A 147 -3.42 8.75 -22.05
C LEU A 147 -1.88 8.78 -22.10
N VAL A 148 -1.24 7.61 -22.07
CA VAL A 148 0.23 7.49 -22.13
C VAL A 148 0.75 7.84 -23.53
N LEU A 149 0.12 7.33 -24.60
CA LEU A 149 0.56 7.61 -25.97
C LEU A 149 0.39 9.08 -26.37
N ARG A 150 -0.63 9.77 -25.83
CA ARG A 150 -0.90 11.18 -26.13
C ARG A 150 -0.34 12.16 -25.09
N GLU A 151 0.62 11.74 -24.26
CA GLU A 151 1.19 12.55 -23.17
C GLU A 151 1.65 13.95 -23.62
N SER A 152 2.39 14.05 -24.73
CA SER A 152 2.96 15.32 -25.21
C SER A 152 1.90 16.35 -25.60
N ARG A 153 0.80 15.88 -26.24
CA ARG A 153 -0.31 16.73 -26.65
C ARG A 153 -1.13 17.17 -25.45
N LEU A 154 -1.45 16.25 -24.54
CA LEU A 154 -2.25 16.53 -23.35
C LEU A 154 -1.53 17.45 -22.37
N LEU A 155 -0.21 17.30 -22.20
CA LEU A 155 0.59 18.21 -21.37
C LEU A 155 0.59 19.64 -21.92
N SER A 156 0.56 19.80 -23.24
CA SER A 156 0.53 21.12 -23.90
C SER A 156 -0.84 21.82 -23.82
N GLN A 157 -1.90 21.03 -23.67
CA GLN A 157 -3.27 21.52 -23.56
C GLN A 157 -3.57 21.77 -22.08
N LYS A 158 -3.56 23.04 -21.65
CA LYS A 158 -4.02 23.39 -20.30
C LYS A 158 -5.49 23.00 -20.17
N SER A 159 -5.77 21.96 -19.39
CA SER A 159 -7.11 21.54 -19.01
C SER A 159 -7.47 22.11 -17.64
N ASP A 160 -8.60 22.81 -17.58
CA ASP A 160 -9.13 23.38 -16.33
C ASP A 160 -9.89 22.32 -15.50
N ASN A 161 -10.16 21.13 -16.07
CA ASN A 161 -10.88 20.06 -15.38
C ASN A 161 -9.96 19.32 -14.38
N GLU A 162 -10.21 19.52 -13.09
CA GLU A 162 -9.46 18.88 -12.00
C GLU A 162 -9.47 17.35 -12.06
N MET A 163 -10.62 16.73 -12.35
CA MET A 163 -10.71 15.26 -12.48
C MET A 163 -9.78 14.73 -13.57
N PHE A 164 -9.69 15.43 -14.70
CA PHE A 164 -8.82 15.02 -15.80
C PHE A 164 -7.34 15.17 -15.41
N ASN A 165 -6.99 16.24 -14.69
CA ASN A 165 -5.63 16.46 -14.20
C ASN A 165 -5.21 15.37 -13.20
N MET A 166 -6.13 14.93 -12.32
CA MET A 166 -5.88 13.85 -11.37
C MET A 166 -5.65 12.51 -12.09
N VAL A 167 -6.52 12.16 -13.05
CA VAL A 167 -6.39 10.94 -13.86
C VAL A 167 -5.11 10.95 -14.70
N PHE A 168 -4.75 12.10 -15.27
CA PHE A 168 -3.53 12.25 -16.07
C PHE A 168 -2.25 12.12 -15.24
N ALA A 169 -2.25 12.66 -14.02
CA ALA A 169 -1.17 12.47 -13.05
C ALA A 169 -0.98 10.97 -12.69
N GLY A 170 -2.09 10.23 -12.61
CA GLY A 170 -2.14 8.79 -12.30
C GLY A 170 -2.03 7.83 -13.50
N ARG A 171 -1.69 8.30 -14.72
CA ARG A 171 -1.78 7.48 -15.95
C ARG A 171 -1.05 6.12 -15.89
N TYR A 172 0.13 6.07 -15.30
CA TYR A 172 0.89 4.82 -15.14
C TYR A 172 0.29 3.87 -14.09
N ILE A 173 -0.41 4.43 -13.10
CA ILE A 173 -1.08 3.67 -12.04
C ILE A 173 -2.26 2.92 -12.65
N ILE A 174 -3.10 3.63 -13.42
CA ILE A 174 -4.26 3.04 -14.12
C ILE A 174 -3.80 1.99 -15.13
N LEU A 175 -2.68 2.23 -15.82
CA LEU A 175 -2.11 1.26 -16.75
C LEU A 175 -1.73 -0.06 -16.05
N LEU A 176 -1.02 0.01 -14.92
CA LEU A 176 -0.68 -1.19 -14.15
C LEU A 176 -1.93 -1.87 -13.57
N MET A 177 -2.87 -1.09 -13.03
CA MET A 177 -4.14 -1.62 -12.52
C MET A 177 -4.89 -2.42 -13.58
N GLY A 178 -4.89 -1.95 -14.83
CA GLY A 178 -5.55 -2.64 -15.92
C GLY A 178 -4.86 -3.94 -16.30
N ILE A 179 -3.53 -3.93 -16.39
CA ILE A 179 -2.75 -5.14 -16.72
C ILE A 179 -2.93 -6.21 -15.65
N PHE A 180 -2.87 -5.82 -14.37
CA PHE A 180 -3.12 -6.76 -13.28
C PHE A 180 -4.57 -7.23 -13.22
N SER A 181 -5.55 -6.37 -13.55
CA SER A 181 -6.97 -6.73 -13.64
C SER A 181 -7.25 -7.75 -14.75
N ILE A 182 -6.56 -7.65 -15.89
CA ILE A 182 -6.60 -8.69 -16.93
C ILE A 182 -6.05 -10.02 -16.39
N TYR A 183 -4.90 -9.97 -15.69
CA TYR A 183 -4.31 -11.16 -15.09
C TYR A 183 -5.24 -11.83 -14.07
N THR A 184 -5.81 -11.08 -13.12
CA THR A 184 -6.72 -11.62 -12.12
C THR A 184 -8.07 -12.04 -12.73
N GLY A 185 -8.55 -11.35 -13.77
CA GLY A 185 -9.71 -11.73 -14.54
C GLY A 185 -9.55 -13.10 -15.23
N ILE A 186 -8.35 -13.40 -15.75
CA ILE A 186 -8.03 -14.74 -16.28
C ILE A 186 -8.02 -15.78 -15.16
N ILE A 187 -7.47 -15.46 -13.98
CA ILE A 187 -7.47 -16.37 -12.82
C ILE A 187 -8.88 -16.66 -12.32
N TYR A 188 -9.77 -15.65 -12.26
CA TYR A 188 -11.17 -15.85 -11.91
C TYR A 188 -11.99 -16.47 -13.05
N ASN A 189 -11.44 -16.49 -14.26
CA ASN A 189 -12.12 -16.91 -15.48
C ASN A 189 -13.43 -16.14 -15.69
N ASP A 190 -13.36 -14.81 -15.55
CA ASP A 190 -14.49 -13.89 -15.68
C ASP A 190 -14.18 -12.80 -16.70
N CYS A 191 -15.03 -12.71 -17.72
CA CYS A 191 -15.01 -11.73 -18.80
C CYS A 191 -16.44 -11.23 -19.03
N PHE A 192 -16.76 -10.03 -18.55
CA PHE A 192 -18.13 -9.48 -18.59
C PHE A 192 -19.18 -10.48 -18.06
N SER A 193 -18.92 -11.14 -16.92
CA SER A 193 -19.72 -12.22 -16.30
C SER A 193 -19.72 -13.58 -17.02
N LYS A 194 -18.94 -13.74 -18.09
CA LYS A 194 -18.83 -14.98 -18.87
C LYS A 194 -17.46 -15.65 -18.70
N SER A 195 -17.47 -16.98 -18.75
CA SER A 195 -16.28 -17.81 -18.58
C SER A 195 -15.71 -18.23 -19.93
N LEU A 196 -14.39 -18.35 -20.02
CA LEU A 196 -13.67 -18.78 -21.20
C LEU A 196 -13.27 -20.25 -21.07
N ASN A 197 -13.67 -21.09 -22.03
CA ASN A 197 -13.24 -22.47 -22.09
C ASN A 197 -12.00 -22.62 -22.98
N MET A 198 -10.80 -22.42 -22.40
CA MET A 198 -9.53 -22.51 -23.15
C MET A 198 -8.89 -23.90 -23.11
N PHE A 199 -8.93 -24.58 -21.96
CA PHE A 199 -8.21 -25.86 -21.75
C PHE A 199 -9.13 -27.09 -21.67
N GLY A 200 -10.46 -26.91 -21.80
CA GLY A 200 -11.45 -27.94 -21.53
C GLY A 200 -11.79 -28.05 -20.04
N SER A 201 -13.06 -28.31 -19.72
CA SER A 201 -13.48 -28.46 -18.31
C SER A 201 -12.91 -29.74 -17.69
N GLY A 202 -12.45 -29.64 -16.45
CA GLY A 202 -12.03 -30.80 -15.66
C GLY A 202 -13.21 -31.64 -15.17
N TRP A 203 -14.43 -31.11 -15.29
CA TRP A 203 -15.66 -31.80 -14.97
C TRP A 203 -16.27 -32.46 -16.21
N SER A 204 -16.63 -33.73 -16.07
CA SER A 204 -17.27 -34.48 -17.15
C SER A 204 -18.58 -35.10 -16.66
N VAL A 205 -19.66 -34.86 -17.42
CA VAL A 205 -21.01 -35.36 -17.08
C VAL A 205 -21.22 -36.80 -17.57
N ARG A 206 -20.45 -37.24 -18.58
CA ARG A 206 -20.62 -38.53 -19.26
C ARG A 206 -20.60 -39.74 -18.31
N PRO A 207 -19.71 -39.83 -17.31
CA PRO A 207 -19.66 -40.97 -16.40
C PRO A 207 -20.91 -41.12 -15.52
N MET A 208 -21.73 -40.07 -15.41
CA MET A 208 -22.95 -40.10 -14.60
C MET A 208 -24.10 -40.89 -15.25
N PHE A 209 -24.08 -41.03 -16.58
CA PHE A 209 -25.01 -41.87 -17.34
C PHE A 209 -24.60 -43.35 -17.38
N GLY A 210 -23.46 -43.72 -16.78
CA GLY A 210 -22.94 -45.09 -16.76
C GLY A 210 -23.35 -45.90 -15.52
N PRO A 211 -23.20 -47.24 -15.54
CA PRO A 211 -23.62 -48.15 -14.46
C PRO A 211 -22.82 -48.00 -13.14
N LYS A 212 -21.72 -47.25 -13.15
CA LYS A 212 -20.89 -46.95 -11.96
C LYS A 212 -21.16 -45.54 -11.38
N GLY A 213 -22.04 -44.76 -12.01
CA GLY A 213 -22.47 -43.44 -11.54
C GLY A 213 -23.83 -43.48 -10.85
N ALA A 214 -24.51 -42.34 -10.76
CA ALA A 214 -25.84 -42.22 -10.18
C ALA A 214 -26.98 -42.76 -11.09
N ASN A 215 -26.66 -43.54 -12.12
CA ASN A 215 -27.60 -44.07 -13.12
C ASN A 215 -28.60 -43.03 -13.62
N TRP A 216 -28.11 -41.87 -14.09
CA TRP A 216 -29.00 -40.88 -14.70
C TRP A 216 -29.66 -41.46 -15.95
N THR A 217 -30.97 -41.68 -15.88
CA THR A 217 -31.80 -42.05 -17.03
C THR A 217 -32.34 -40.80 -17.72
N PHE A 218 -32.69 -40.93 -19.00
CA PHE A 218 -33.32 -39.84 -19.75
C PHE A 218 -34.63 -39.36 -19.09
N GLU A 219 -35.36 -40.24 -18.41
CA GLU A 219 -36.56 -39.88 -17.64
C GLU A 219 -36.26 -38.91 -16.48
N MET A 220 -35.12 -39.06 -15.79
CA MET A 220 -34.73 -38.12 -14.72
C MET A 220 -34.34 -36.75 -15.26
N LEU A 221 -33.84 -36.69 -16.50
CA LEU A 221 -33.48 -35.42 -17.15
C LEU A 221 -34.73 -34.61 -17.52
N ASP A 222 -35.81 -35.30 -17.91
CA ASP A 222 -37.09 -34.67 -18.21
C ASP A 222 -37.86 -34.27 -16.94
N SER A 223 -37.71 -35.03 -15.85
CA SER A 223 -38.43 -34.77 -14.59
C SER A 223 -37.77 -33.71 -13.70
N ASN A 224 -36.43 -33.63 -13.68
CA ASN A 224 -35.69 -32.81 -12.72
C ASN A 224 -35.01 -31.61 -13.39
N ALA A 225 -35.40 -30.40 -12.98
CA ALA A 225 -34.80 -29.16 -13.48
C ALA A 225 -33.37 -28.89 -12.99
N VAL A 226 -32.96 -29.52 -11.87
CA VAL A 226 -31.62 -29.34 -11.26
C VAL A 226 -31.02 -30.70 -10.97
N LEU A 227 -29.79 -30.92 -11.44
CA LEU A 227 -29.03 -32.15 -11.24
C LEU A 227 -27.74 -31.85 -10.47
N GLN A 228 -27.35 -32.76 -9.57
CA GLN A 228 -26.13 -32.63 -8.77
C GLN A 228 -25.08 -33.65 -9.22
N LEU A 229 -23.90 -33.16 -9.61
CA LEU A 229 -22.75 -34.02 -9.90
C LEU A 229 -22.09 -34.50 -8.61
N ASP A 230 -21.90 -35.82 -8.48
CA ASP A 230 -21.14 -36.42 -7.39
C ASP A 230 -19.64 -36.51 -7.77
N PRO A 231 -18.75 -35.76 -7.10
CA PRO A 231 -17.31 -35.81 -7.36
C PRO A 231 -16.65 -37.12 -6.91
N ALA A 232 -17.28 -37.94 -6.08
CA ALA A 232 -16.73 -39.22 -5.64
C ALA A 232 -16.74 -40.30 -6.75
N VAL A 233 -17.58 -40.11 -7.78
CA VAL A 233 -17.67 -41.04 -8.91
C VAL A 233 -16.46 -40.87 -9.83
N PRO A 234 -15.72 -41.95 -10.14
CA PRO A 234 -14.52 -41.86 -10.97
C PRO A 234 -14.87 -41.38 -12.39
N GLY A 235 -14.12 -40.38 -12.86
CA GLY A 235 -14.31 -39.75 -14.17
C GLY A 235 -15.18 -38.48 -14.16
N VAL A 236 -15.96 -38.23 -13.10
CA VAL A 236 -16.75 -36.99 -13.00
C VAL A 236 -15.86 -35.78 -12.80
N PHE A 237 -14.80 -35.93 -11.99
CA PHE A 237 -13.74 -34.95 -11.82
C PHE A 237 -12.40 -35.56 -12.27
N ASN A 238 -11.84 -35.03 -13.36
CA ASN A 238 -10.61 -35.55 -13.98
C ASN A 238 -9.35 -34.77 -13.57
N GLY A 239 -9.48 -33.82 -12.65
CA GLY A 239 -8.39 -33.01 -12.14
C GLY A 239 -8.69 -31.50 -12.16
N PRO A 240 -7.85 -30.69 -11.49
CA PRO A 240 -8.02 -29.25 -11.45
C PRO A 240 -7.76 -28.60 -12.81
N TYR A 241 -8.46 -27.50 -13.09
CA TYR A 241 -8.27 -26.72 -14.31
C TYR A 241 -6.86 -26.09 -14.33
N PRO A 242 -6.09 -26.17 -15.44
CA PRO A 242 -4.69 -25.76 -15.44
C PRO A 242 -4.43 -24.28 -15.11
N LEU A 243 -5.36 -23.38 -15.44
CA LEU A 243 -5.20 -21.94 -15.21
C LEU A 243 -6.52 -21.30 -14.79
N GLY A 244 -6.63 -20.93 -13.52
CA GLY A 244 -7.81 -20.24 -12.99
C GLY A 244 -8.95 -21.17 -12.60
N ILE A 245 -10.17 -20.62 -12.57
CA ILE A 245 -11.38 -21.35 -12.15
C ILE A 245 -12.01 -22.07 -13.35
N ASP A 246 -12.51 -23.29 -13.12
CA ASP A 246 -13.17 -24.09 -14.16
C ASP A 246 -14.44 -23.39 -14.69
N PRO A 247 -14.62 -23.30 -16.03
CA PRO A 247 -15.81 -22.71 -16.65
C PRO A 247 -17.15 -23.29 -16.19
N ILE A 248 -17.19 -24.56 -15.75
CA ILE A 248 -18.45 -25.22 -15.35
C ILE A 248 -19.15 -24.48 -14.20
N TRP A 249 -18.38 -23.82 -13.34
CA TRP A 249 -18.90 -23.07 -12.21
C TRP A 249 -19.73 -21.86 -12.63
N ASN A 250 -19.56 -21.32 -13.83
CA ASN A 250 -20.39 -20.20 -14.27
C ASN A 250 -21.83 -20.64 -14.62
N VAL A 251 -22.01 -21.90 -15.01
CA VAL A 251 -23.31 -22.49 -15.35
C VAL A 251 -24.00 -23.08 -14.10
N ALA A 252 -23.22 -23.45 -13.08
CA ALA A 252 -23.73 -24.11 -11.89
C ALA A 252 -24.56 -23.19 -10.98
N THR A 253 -25.64 -23.71 -10.40
CA THR A 253 -26.50 -22.99 -9.45
C THR A 253 -25.80 -22.73 -8.10
N ASN A 254 -24.90 -23.62 -7.69
CA ASN A 254 -24.14 -23.54 -6.43
C ASN A 254 -22.82 -22.76 -6.55
N LYS A 255 -22.62 -21.97 -7.62
CA LYS A 255 -21.39 -21.22 -7.87
C LYS A 255 -21.02 -20.25 -6.75
N LEU A 256 -22.02 -19.59 -6.16
CA LEU A 256 -21.79 -18.59 -5.12
C LEU A 256 -21.20 -19.21 -3.86
N THR A 257 -21.63 -20.42 -3.48
CA THR A 257 -21.09 -21.12 -2.31
C THR A 257 -19.62 -21.48 -2.50
N PHE A 258 -19.25 -21.95 -3.70
CA PHE A 258 -17.86 -22.27 -4.05
C PHE A 258 -16.99 -20.99 -4.09
N LEU A 259 -17.41 -19.98 -4.86
CA LEU A 259 -16.65 -18.73 -5.04
C LEU A 259 -16.51 -17.95 -3.75
N ASN A 260 -17.54 -17.93 -2.90
CA ASN A 260 -17.49 -17.29 -1.60
C ASN A 260 -16.43 -17.96 -0.71
N SER A 261 -16.47 -19.29 -0.59
CA SER A 261 -15.44 -20.00 0.20
C SER A 261 -14.02 -19.79 -0.36
N PHE A 262 -13.84 -19.72 -1.69
CA PHE A 262 -12.53 -19.51 -2.31
C PHE A 262 -12.02 -18.09 -2.08
N LYS A 263 -12.80 -17.07 -2.47
CA LYS A 263 -12.41 -15.67 -2.41
C LYS A 263 -12.20 -15.19 -0.97
N MET A 264 -13.01 -15.65 -0.01
CA MET A 264 -12.81 -15.35 1.41
C MET A 264 -11.49 -15.91 1.95
N LYS A 265 -11.11 -17.14 1.57
CA LYS A 265 -9.84 -17.74 2.01
C LYS A 265 -8.64 -17.05 1.35
N MET A 266 -8.75 -16.75 0.06
CA MET A 266 -7.72 -16.03 -0.69
C MET A 266 -7.46 -14.62 -0.11
N SER A 267 -8.50 -13.89 0.27
CA SER A 267 -8.36 -12.54 0.85
C SER A 267 -7.61 -12.55 2.18
N VAL A 268 -7.89 -13.54 3.04
CA VAL A 268 -7.17 -13.72 4.31
C VAL A 268 -5.70 -14.10 4.06
N ILE A 269 -5.41 -15.01 3.12
CA ILE A 269 -4.03 -15.38 2.77
C ILE A 269 -3.23 -14.17 2.28
N LEU A 270 -3.78 -13.40 1.33
CA LEU A 270 -3.14 -12.21 0.81
C LEU A 270 -2.93 -11.14 1.90
N GLY A 271 -3.92 -10.95 2.77
CA GLY A 271 -3.83 -10.01 3.88
C GLY A 271 -2.72 -10.35 4.88
N VAL A 272 -2.65 -11.61 5.30
CA VAL A 272 -1.62 -12.07 6.25
C VAL A 272 -0.23 -11.94 5.63
N ILE A 273 -0.02 -12.39 4.38
CA ILE A 273 1.28 -12.26 3.70
C ILE A 273 1.68 -10.79 3.56
N HIS A 274 0.75 -9.91 3.16
CA HIS A 274 1.00 -8.48 2.99
C HIS A 274 1.37 -7.79 4.32
N MET A 275 0.68 -8.13 5.42
CA MET A 275 1.03 -7.61 6.75
C MET A 275 2.35 -8.17 7.27
N VAL A 276 2.64 -9.47 7.04
CA VAL A 276 3.93 -10.09 7.44
C VAL A 276 5.06 -9.36 6.75
N PHE A 277 4.88 -9.08 5.46
CA PHE A 277 5.81 -8.27 4.68
C PHE A 277 5.99 -6.87 5.27
N GLY A 278 4.90 -6.18 5.63
CA GLY A 278 4.97 -4.86 6.29
C GLY A 278 5.75 -4.88 7.61
N VAL A 279 5.48 -5.84 8.50
CA VAL A 279 6.22 -6.00 9.77
C VAL A 279 7.69 -6.34 9.50
N SER A 280 8.01 -7.13 8.48
CA SER A 280 9.41 -7.43 8.12
C SER A 280 10.22 -6.18 7.71
N LEU A 281 9.57 -5.14 7.17
CA LEU A 281 10.23 -3.89 6.81
C LEU A 281 10.67 -3.07 8.03
N SER A 282 9.99 -3.23 9.18
CA SER A 282 10.39 -2.53 10.42
C SER A 282 11.75 -2.99 10.93
N LEU A 283 12.12 -4.26 10.70
CA LEU A 283 13.44 -4.81 11.02
C LEU A 283 14.56 -4.05 10.30
N PHE A 284 14.40 -3.80 9.01
CA PHE A 284 15.41 -3.08 8.22
C PHE A 284 15.57 -1.63 8.69
N ASN A 285 14.48 -0.97 9.07
CA ASN A 285 14.54 0.36 9.71
C ASN A 285 15.35 0.32 11.01
N HIS A 286 15.05 -0.62 11.91
CA HIS A 286 15.76 -0.71 13.20
C HIS A 286 17.24 -1.10 13.06
N LEU A 287 17.57 -1.96 12.09
CA LEU A 287 18.95 -2.34 11.77
C LEU A 287 19.74 -1.12 11.28
N TYR A 288 19.15 -0.33 10.38
CA TYR A 288 19.79 0.85 9.81
C TYR A 288 20.04 1.95 10.83
N PHE A 289 19.08 2.23 11.70
CA PHE A 289 19.24 3.18 12.81
C PHE A 289 20.08 2.64 13.98
N LYS A 290 20.58 1.39 13.90
CA LYS A 290 21.40 0.73 14.91
C LYS A 290 20.78 0.76 16.31
N LYS A 291 19.47 0.46 16.41
CA LYS A 291 18.72 0.41 17.69
C LYS A 291 18.44 -1.04 18.10
N PRO A 292 19.39 -1.76 18.73
CA PRO A 292 19.25 -3.19 19.02
C PRO A 292 18.07 -3.50 19.96
N LEU A 293 17.76 -2.58 20.88
CA LEU A 293 16.63 -2.72 21.81
C LEU A 293 15.29 -2.90 21.09
N ASN A 294 15.06 -2.12 20.03
CA ASN A 294 13.80 -2.18 19.28
C ASN A 294 13.69 -3.46 18.43
N ILE A 295 14.82 -4.06 18.05
CA ILE A 295 14.83 -5.33 17.33
C ILE A 295 14.36 -6.46 18.25
N PHE A 296 15.01 -6.60 19.42
CA PHE A 296 14.71 -7.70 20.34
C PHE A 296 13.36 -7.56 21.05
N LEU A 297 12.97 -6.34 21.43
CA LEU A 297 11.78 -6.10 22.27
C LEU A 297 10.60 -5.46 21.50
N GLY A 298 10.77 -5.19 20.21
CA GLY A 298 9.69 -4.72 19.33
C GLY A 298 9.43 -5.73 18.21
N PHE A 299 10.33 -5.80 17.24
CA PHE A 299 10.14 -6.61 16.04
C PHE A 299 9.92 -8.10 16.32
N ILE A 300 10.74 -8.74 17.18
CA ILE A 300 10.64 -10.18 17.44
C ILE A 300 9.29 -10.56 18.07
N PRO A 301 8.83 -9.91 19.16
CA PRO A 301 7.50 -10.19 19.70
C PRO A 301 6.36 -9.94 18.70
N GLU A 302 6.45 -8.88 17.88
CA GLU A 302 5.46 -8.55 16.86
C GLU A 302 5.33 -9.63 15.79
N ILE A 303 6.45 -10.06 15.18
CA ILE A 303 6.42 -11.08 14.13
C ILE A 303 6.00 -12.43 14.68
N VAL A 304 6.45 -12.80 15.89
CA VAL A 304 6.07 -14.07 16.52
C VAL A 304 4.58 -14.09 16.86
N PHE A 305 4.04 -13.00 17.43
CA PHE A 305 2.62 -12.88 17.74
C PHE A 305 1.75 -13.02 16.48
N MET A 306 2.12 -12.36 15.39
CA MET A 306 1.31 -12.38 14.19
C MET A 306 1.42 -13.69 13.41
N THR A 307 2.61 -14.29 13.34
CA THR A 307 2.82 -15.59 12.67
C THR A 307 2.20 -16.76 13.46
N SER A 308 2.21 -16.72 14.79
CA SER A 308 1.64 -17.79 15.61
C SER A 308 0.11 -17.91 15.50
N LEU A 309 -0.60 -16.78 15.40
CA LEU A 309 -2.06 -16.77 15.25
C LEU A 309 -2.49 -16.83 13.78
N PHE A 310 -2.10 -15.84 12.99
CA PHE A 310 -2.60 -15.67 11.62
C PHE A 310 -1.78 -16.43 10.58
N GLY A 311 -0.47 -16.57 10.80
CA GLY A 311 0.35 -17.48 9.98
C GLY A 311 -0.13 -18.92 10.09
N TYR A 312 -0.47 -19.37 11.29
CA TYR A 312 -1.07 -20.69 11.50
C TYR A 312 -2.44 -20.84 10.81
N LEU A 313 -3.29 -19.81 10.85
CA LEU A 313 -4.57 -19.83 10.11
C LEU A 313 -4.35 -20.04 8.60
N VAL A 314 -3.36 -19.38 8.01
CA VAL A 314 -3.00 -19.56 6.59
C VAL A 314 -2.52 -20.99 6.32
N LEU A 315 -1.68 -21.56 7.20
CA LEU A 315 -1.23 -22.95 7.08
C LEU A 315 -2.40 -23.94 7.15
N LEU A 316 -3.39 -23.70 8.03
CA LEU A 316 -4.60 -24.52 8.10
C LEU A 316 -5.44 -24.46 6.83
N VAL A 317 -5.51 -23.31 6.16
CA VAL A 317 -6.20 -23.17 4.87
C VAL A 317 -5.53 -24.04 3.81
N PHE A 318 -4.21 -23.94 3.67
CA PHE A 318 -3.45 -24.75 2.71
C PHE A 318 -3.54 -26.24 3.02
N TYR A 319 -3.41 -26.62 4.30
CA TYR A 319 -3.54 -28.02 4.72
C TYR A 319 -4.93 -28.57 4.41
N LYS A 320 -5.99 -27.79 4.66
CA LYS A 320 -7.36 -28.20 4.34
C LYS A 320 -7.57 -28.38 2.83
N TRP A 321 -6.92 -27.57 1.99
CA TRP A 321 -7.00 -27.71 0.53
C TRP A 321 -6.31 -28.97 0.00
N THR A 322 -5.30 -29.51 0.70
CA THR A 322 -4.56 -30.70 0.25
C THR A 322 -5.01 -31.99 0.92
N ALA A 323 -5.57 -31.94 2.12
CA ALA A 323 -5.83 -33.13 2.94
C ALA A 323 -7.24 -33.73 2.78
N TYR A 324 -8.23 -32.94 2.34
CA TYR A 324 -9.62 -33.37 2.26
C TYR A 324 -10.08 -33.49 0.81
N ASP A 325 -10.41 -34.72 0.43
CA ASP A 325 -10.99 -35.06 -0.87
C ASP A 325 -12.50 -35.30 -0.78
N ALA A 326 -13.15 -35.48 -1.93
CA ALA A 326 -14.58 -35.76 -2.06
C ALA A 326 -15.06 -36.92 -1.16
N PHE A 327 -14.25 -37.99 -1.03
CA PHE A 327 -14.56 -39.16 -0.21
C PHE A 327 -14.61 -38.86 1.29
N THR A 328 -13.79 -37.92 1.77
CA THR A 328 -13.66 -37.53 3.18
C THR A 328 -14.47 -36.27 3.53
N SER A 329 -15.28 -35.78 2.60
CA SER A 329 -15.99 -34.49 2.71
C SER A 329 -16.95 -34.39 3.89
N LYS A 330 -17.58 -35.50 4.30
CA LYS A 330 -18.52 -35.54 5.45
C LYS A 330 -17.85 -35.20 6.78
N ASP A 331 -16.56 -35.51 6.89
CA ASP A 331 -15.76 -35.30 8.10
C ASP A 331 -14.98 -33.98 8.07
N ALA A 332 -15.15 -33.15 7.03
CA ALA A 332 -14.36 -31.94 6.84
C ALA A 332 -14.69 -30.85 7.87
N PRO A 333 -13.77 -30.50 8.78
CA PRO A 333 -14.04 -29.57 9.87
C PRO A 333 -14.14 -28.12 9.40
N SER A 334 -14.83 -27.27 10.16
CA SER A 334 -14.86 -25.84 9.89
C SER A 334 -13.62 -25.13 10.47
N LEU A 335 -12.94 -24.34 9.64
CA LEU A 335 -11.72 -23.63 10.03
C LEU A 335 -12.01 -22.53 11.06
N LEU A 336 -13.17 -21.89 10.95
CA LEU A 336 -13.59 -20.82 11.84
C LEU A 336 -13.77 -21.32 13.27
N ILE A 337 -14.48 -22.44 13.47
CA ILE A 337 -14.68 -23.00 14.83
C ILE A 337 -13.34 -23.47 15.40
N HIS A 338 -12.47 -24.10 14.61
CA HIS A 338 -11.12 -24.47 15.07
C HIS A 338 -10.30 -23.27 15.52
N PHE A 339 -10.43 -22.12 14.86
CA PHE A 339 -9.73 -20.89 15.24
C PHE A 339 -10.32 -20.28 16.52
N ILE A 340 -11.64 -20.30 16.69
CA ILE A 340 -12.30 -19.86 17.94
C ILE A 340 -11.91 -20.76 19.11
N ASN A 341 -12.01 -22.08 18.92
CA ASN A 341 -11.71 -23.09 19.93
C ASN A 341 -10.24 -23.06 20.36
N MET A 342 -9.33 -22.72 19.44
CA MET A 342 -7.93 -22.46 19.75
C MET A 342 -7.77 -21.33 20.77
N CYS A 343 -8.49 -20.22 20.61
CA CYS A 343 -8.43 -19.08 21.53
C CYS A 343 -9.19 -19.33 22.86
N LEU A 344 -10.25 -20.14 22.84
CA LEU A 344 -11.08 -20.45 24.02
C LEU A 344 -10.56 -21.66 24.83
N PHE A 345 -9.53 -22.37 24.33
CA PHE A 345 -9.03 -23.63 24.91
C PHE A 345 -10.10 -24.73 25.05
N ASN A 346 -11.11 -24.74 24.18
CA ASN A 346 -12.15 -25.78 24.17
C ASN A 346 -11.87 -26.79 23.05
N TYR A 347 -11.41 -28.00 23.41
CA TYR A 347 -11.03 -29.05 22.46
C TYR A 347 -11.96 -30.28 22.49
N ASN A 348 -13.03 -30.23 23.27
CA ASN A 348 -13.86 -31.42 23.58
C ASN A 348 -15.12 -31.55 22.71
N ASP A 349 -15.24 -30.78 21.61
CA ASP A 349 -16.43 -30.81 20.77
C ASP A 349 -16.44 -32.05 19.85
N PRO A 350 -17.41 -32.98 19.99
CA PRO A 350 -17.48 -34.21 19.19
C PRO A 350 -17.85 -33.97 17.72
N THR A 351 -18.30 -32.76 17.37
CA THR A 351 -18.70 -32.36 16.02
C THR A 351 -17.52 -31.98 15.12
N ASN A 352 -16.33 -31.73 15.70
CA ASN A 352 -15.14 -31.29 14.95
C ASN A 352 -13.97 -32.25 15.18
N LYS A 353 -13.66 -33.06 14.16
CA LYS A 353 -12.48 -33.93 14.16
C LYS A 353 -11.19 -33.12 14.02
N PRO A 354 -10.08 -33.53 14.67
CA PRO A 354 -8.79 -32.87 14.51
C PRO A 354 -8.27 -33.05 13.07
N LEU A 355 -7.70 -31.99 12.50
CA LEU A 355 -7.17 -31.95 11.14
C LEU A 355 -5.89 -32.78 10.98
N TYR A 356 -5.04 -32.81 12.01
CA TYR A 356 -3.78 -33.56 12.00
C TYR A 356 -3.43 -34.09 13.39
N ARG A 357 -2.55 -35.10 13.41
CA ARG A 357 -2.13 -35.77 14.65
C ARG A 357 -1.33 -34.80 15.53
N GLY A 358 -1.74 -34.62 16.79
CA GLY A 358 -1.07 -33.71 17.74
C GLY A 358 -1.49 -32.24 17.66
N GLN A 359 -2.58 -31.93 16.94
CA GLN A 359 -3.09 -30.55 16.78
C GLN A 359 -3.31 -29.81 18.10
N MET A 360 -3.87 -30.48 19.12
CA MET A 360 -4.14 -29.86 20.43
C MET A 360 -2.86 -29.31 21.07
N GLY A 361 -1.76 -30.08 21.03
CA GLY A 361 -0.49 -29.65 21.63
C GLY A 361 0.12 -28.44 20.92
N ILE A 362 0.07 -28.42 19.59
CA ILE A 362 0.59 -27.30 18.80
C ILE A 362 -0.27 -26.04 18.99
N GLN A 363 -1.58 -26.15 19.02
CA GLN A 363 -2.48 -25.01 19.24
C GLN A 363 -2.27 -24.37 20.63
N ILE A 364 -2.18 -25.19 21.68
CA ILE A 364 -1.89 -24.69 23.03
C ILE A 364 -0.53 -24.00 23.07
N LEU A 365 0.51 -24.60 22.47
CA LEU A 365 1.85 -24.02 22.42
C LEU A 365 1.86 -22.65 21.72
N LEU A 366 1.21 -22.54 20.55
CA LEU A 366 1.15 -21.32 19.76
C LEU A 366 0.43 -20.19 20.51
N VAL A 367 -0.69 -20.49 21.18
CA VAL A 367 -1.43 -19.50 21.97
C VAL A 367 -0.64 -19.06 23.20
N LEU A 368 0.05 -19.98 23.89
CA LEU A 368 0.93 -19.63 25.02
C LEU A 368 2.08 -18.72 24.59
N ILE A 369 2.70 -19.00 23.43
CA ILE A 369 3.74 -18.13 22.86
C ILE A 369 3.16 -16.76 22.51
N ALA A 370 1.99 -16.69 21.88
CA ALA A 370 1.32 -15.44 21.55
C ALA A 370 1.00 -14.61 22.82
N LEU A 371 0.49 -15.26 23.87
CA LEU A 371 0.16 -14.61 25.13
C LEU A 371 1.43 -14.13 25.86
N ALA A 372 2.52 -14.88 25.82
CA ALA A 372 3.80 -14.49 26.42
C ALA A 372 4.46 -13.29 25.72
N CYS A 373 4.19 -13.08 24.42
CA CYS A 373 4.70 -11.94 23.67
C CYS A 373 4.13 -10.59 24.16
N VAL A 374 2.91 -10.57 24.70
CA VAL A 374 2.24 -9.33 25.13
C VAL A 374 2.94 -8.70 26.36
N PRO A 375 3.17 -9.42 27.48
CA PRO A 375 3.97 -8.90 28.58
C PRO A 375 5.42 -8.58 28.19
N CYS A 376 5.99 -9.36 27.27
CA CYS A 376 7.34 -9.13 26.77
C CYS A 376 7.48 -7.74 26.12
N MET A 377 6.54 -7.36 25.26
CA MET A 377 6.55 -6.05 24.60
C MET A 377 6.27 -4.88 25.55
N LEU A 378 5.36 -5.06 26.51
CA LEU A 378 4.90 -4.00 27.41
C LEU A 378 5.90 -3.71 28.54
N ILE A 379 6.34 -4.75 29.25
CA ILE A 379 7.09 -4.61 30.51
C ILE A 379 8.60 -4.63 30.25
N VAL A 380 9.08 -5.54 29.41
CA VAL A 380 10.53 -5.77 29.29
C VAL A 380 11.22 -4.56 28.68
N LYS A 381 10.63 -3.93 27.66
CA LYS A 381 11.20 -2.73 27.03
C LYS A 381 11.30 -1.55 27.99
N THR A 382 10.22 -1.25 28.71
CA THR A 382 10.17 -0.12 29.67
C THR A 382 11.13 -0.35 30.84
N MET A 383 11.21 -1.58 31.37
CA MET A 383 12.14 -1.93 32.44
C MET A 383 13.61 -1.89 31.99
N VAL A 384 13.93 -2.36 30.78
CA VAL A 384 15.30 -2.30 30.26
C VAL A 384 15.74 -0.85 30.03
N LEU A 385 14.86 0.01 29.50
CA LEU A 385 15.12 1.45 29.37
C LEU A 385 15.39 2.10 30.74
N ARG A 386 14.57 1.80 31.76
CA ARG A 386 14.78 2.27 33.13
C ARG A 386 16.12 1.80 33.70
N ARG A 387 16.46 0.53 33.53
CA ARG A 387 17.73 -0.04 34.00
C ARG A 387 18.93 0.63 33.35
N GLN A 388 18.88 0.87 32.03
CA GLN A 388 19.94 1.60 31.31
C GLN A 388 20.08 3.06 31.78
N HIS A 389 18.96 3.74 32.05
CA HIS A 389 18.99 5.10 32.59
C HIS A 389 19.63 5.14 33.99
N LEU A 390 19.22 4.23 34.88
CA LEU A 390 19.80 4.10 36.23
C LEU A 390 21.28 3.74 36.17
N TRP A 391 21.70 2.85 35.27
CA TRP A 391 23.11 2.51 35.08
C TRP A 391 23.93 3.71 34.60
N LYS A 392 23.44 4.47 33.60
CA LYS A 392 24.11 5.70 33.15
C LYS A 392 24.21 6.75 34.26
N LYS A 393 23.17 6.90 35.08
CA LYS A 393 23.18 7.81 36.23
C LYS A 393 24.26 7.40 37.24
N HIS A 394 24.37 6.12 37.57
CA HIS A 394 25.43 5.62 38.48
C HIS A 394 26.84 5.76 37.87
N LEU A 395 27.01 5.57 36.56
CA LEU A 395 28.30 5.76 35.89
C LEU A 395 28.76 7.23 35.92
N VAL A 396 27.82 8.17 35.76
CA VAL A 396 28.10 9.62 35.86
C VAL A 396 28.34 10.06 37.30
N CYS A 397 27.64 9.48 38.29
CA CYS A 397 27.90 9.77 39.71
C CYS A 397 29.16 9.08 40.28
N GLY A 398 29.63 7.97 39.70
CA GLY A 398 30.86 7.28 40.13
C GLY A 398 32.15 7.82 39.50
N SER A 399 32.05 8.82 38.63
CA SER A 399 33.20 9.56 38.08
C SER A 399 33.55 10.72 39.03
N ASP A 400 34.24 10.43 40.13
CA ASP A 400 34.68 11.47 41.07
C ASP A 400 35.62 12.50 40.39
N PRO A 401 35.45 13.81 40.65
CA PRO A 401 36.32 14.87 40.14
C PRO A 401 37.61 14.98 40.98
N ILE A 402 38.39 13.89 41.07
CA ILE A 402 39.61 13.86 41.92
C ILE A 402 40.89 14.25 41.15
N LEU A 403 40.86 14.35 39.81
CA LEU A 403 42.06 14.65 39.01
C LEU A 403 42.16 16.07 38.41
N THR A 404 41.40 17.05 38.91
CA THR A 404 41.47 18.44 38.40
C THR A 404 41.65 19.49 39.50
N LYS A 405 42.17 19.09 40.67
CA LYS A 405 42.48 20.04 41.77
C LYS A 405 43.97 20.22 42.07
N ARG A 406 44.89 19.59 41.34
CA ARG A 406 46.31 19.58 41.73
C ARG A 406 47.27 20.46 40.95
N ASN A 407 46.87 21.25 39.94
CA ASN A 407 47.82 22.13 39.24
C ASN A 407 47.19 23.40 38.66
N ILE A 408 46.67 24.31 39.49
CA ILE A 408 46.58 25.72 39.12
C ILE A 408 47.01 26.57 40.31
N HIS A 409 48.31 26.79 40.40
CA HIS A 409 48.87 27.96 41.05
C HIS A 409 49.59 28.75 39.95
N LYS A 410 49.27 30.05 39.90
CA LYS A 410 49.83 31.12 39.06
C LYS A 410 49.17 31.40 37.70
N ASP A 411 48.53 32.58 37.72
CA ASP A 411 48.44 33.61 36.68
C ASP A 411 47.43 33.48 35.53
N VAL A 412 46.87 34.67 35.26
CA VAL A 412 45.96 35.08 34.18
C VAL A 412 44.46 34.98 34.51
N THR A 413 43.90 36.14 34.84
CA THR A 413 42.47 36.47 34.80
C THR A 413 41.92 36.30 33.38
N VAL A 414 41.16 35.23 33.15
CA VAL A 414 40.26 35.06 32.00
C VAL A 414 38.84 35.00 32.55
N PRO A 415 37.88 35.77 32.01
CA PRO A 415 36.54 35.86 32.59
C PRO A 415 35.81 34.50 32.56
N MET A 416 35.27 34.16 33.73
CA MET A 416 34.50 32.97 34.08
C MET A 416 33.13 32.95 33.37
N VAL A 417 33.09 32.74 32.05
CA VAL A 417 31.83 32.65 31.28
C VAL A 417 31.75 31.41 30.37
N SER A 418 32.83 30.65 30.17
CA SER A 418 32.88 29.62 29.11
C SER A 418 32.92 28.16 29.55
N VAL A 419 32.46 27.82 30.76
CA VAL A 419 32.46 26.41 31.24
C VAL A 419 31.05 25.89 31.63
N LEU A 420 30.02 26.73 31.64
CA LEU A 420 28.64 26.33 31.96
C LEU A 420 27.79 26.00 30.71
N SER A 421 28.38 25.47 29.65
CA SER A 421 27.63 25.08 28.43
C SER A 421 27.83 23.62 28.01
N VAL A 422 28.45 22.79 28.86
CA VAL A 422 28.58 21.34 28.63
C VAL A 422 27.93 20.56 29.78
N LEU A 423 26.71 20.95 30.16
CA LEU A 423 25.79 20.00 30.75
C LEU A 423 24.84 19.59 29.63
N PRO A 424 24.85 18.33 29.16
CA PRO A 424 23.83 17.91 28.21
C PRO A 424 22.50 18.13 28.92
N VAL A 425 21.57 18.80 28.26
CA VAL A 425 20.16 18.82 28.66
C VAL A 425 19.80 17.38 29.00
N ILE A 426 19.71 17.08 30.29
CA ILE A 426 19.18 15.81 30.77
C ILE A 426 17.72 15.91 30.37
N ILE A 427 17.39 15.36 29.20
CA ILE A 427 16.00 15.08 28.85
C ILE A 427 15.48 14.32 30.05
N GLN A 428 14.57 14.95 30.78
CA GLN A 428 13.95 14.39 31.97
C GLN A 428 13.30 13.09 31.50
N PHE A 429 13.93 11.96 31.82
CA PHE A 429 13.43 10.66 31.41
C PHE A 429 12.22 10.38 32.27
N ASP A 430 11.05 10.75 31.78
CA ASP A 430 9.80 10.39 32.44
C ASP A 430 9.48 8.93 32.12
N PHE A 431 9.67 8.09 33.13
CA PHE A 431 9.33 6.68 33.03
C PHE A 431 7.83 6.48 32.81
N GLY A 432 6.99 7.37 33.36
CA GLY A 432 5.54 7.33 33.21
C GLY A 432 5.13 7.48 31.75
N ASP A 433 5.61 8.54 31.08
CA ASP A 433 5.29 8.81 29.68
C ASP A 433 5.75 7.68 28.74
N VAL A 434 6.97 7.16 28.94
CA VAL A 434 7.49 6.05 28.14
C VAL A 434 6.69 4.78 28.36
N ALA A 435 6.27 4.51 29.60
CA ALA A 435 5.46 3.34 29.92
C ALA A 435 4.05 3.43 29.32
N VAL A 436 3.40 4.59 29.42
CA VAL A 436 2.06 4.82 28.86
C VAL A 436 2.10 4.74 27.33
N HIS A 437 3.06 5.40 26.68
CA HIS A 437 3.19 5.34 25.22
C HIS A 437 3.45 3.92 24.72
N GLN A 438 4.31 3.16 25.40
CA GLN A 438 4.57 1.76 25.03
C GLN A 438 3.35 0.84 25.28
N ALA A 439 2.56 1.11 26.33
CA ALA A 439 1.33 0.38 26.58
C ALA A 439 0.30 0.62 25.47
N ILE A 440 0.10 1.87 25.06
CA ILE A 440 -0.77 2.25 23.93
C ILE A 440 -0.31 1.52 22.66
N HIS A 441 0.98 1.61 22.32
CA HIS A 441 1.52 0.93 21.15
C HIS A 441 1.27 -0.58 21.17
N THR A 442 1.46 -1.23 22.32
CA THR A 442 1.26 -2.69 22.46
C THR A 442 -0.21 -3.08 22.30
N ILE A 443 -1.12 -2.30 22.89
CA ILE A 443 -2.58 -2.55 22.80
C ILE A 443 -3.06 -2.30 21.38
N GLU A 444 -2.67 -1.18 20.78
CA GLU A 444 -3.00 -0.83 19.39
C GLU A 444 -2.47 -1.89 18.43
N TYR A 445 -1.24 -2.37 18.62
CA TYR A 445 -0.70 -3.44 17.79
C TYR A 445 -1.48 -4.75 17.93
N CYS A 446 -1.74 -5.22 19.15
CA CYS A 446 -2.41 -6.50 19.39
C CYS A 446 -3.86 -6.51 18.86
N LEU A 447 -4.65 -5.49 19.22
CA LEU A 447 -6.03 -5.33 18.74
C LEU A 447 -6.07 -5.01 17.24
N GLY A 448 -5.13 -4.17 16.79
CA GLY A 448 -4.95 -3.82 15.40
C GLY A 448 -4.61 -5.02 14.52
N CYS A 449 -3.83 -6.01 14.98
CA CYS A 449 -3.56 -7.22 14.18
C CYS A 449 -4.85 -8.01 13.87
N ILE A 450 -5.77 -8.12 14.84
CA ILE A 450 -7.06 -8.80 14.64
C ILE A 450 -7.94 -7.98 13.69
N SER A 451 -8.10 -6.69 13.98
CA SER A 451 -8.92 -5.78 13.17
C SER A 451 -8.42 -5.66 11.73
N ASN A 452 -7.10 -5.50 11.55
CA ASN A 452 -6.47 -5.37 10.24
C ASN A 452 -6.57 -6.67 9.44
N THR A 453 -6.48 -7.85 10.07
CA THR A 453 -6.70 -9.12 9.35
C THR A 453 -8.14 -9.23 8.85
N ALA A 454 -9.12 -8.93 9.71
CA ALA A 454 -10.53 -8.94 9.32
C ALA A 454 -10.84 -7.90 8.22
N SER A 455 -10.15 -6.76 8.25
CA SER A 455 -10.26 -5.69 7.25
C SER A 455 -9.93 -6.16 5.82
N TYR A 456 -9.03 -7.14 5.65
CA TYR A 456 -8.74 -7.71 4.32
C TYR A 456 -9.90 -8.48 3.70
N LEU A 457 -10.95 -8.82 4.46
CA LEU A 457 -12.19 -9.38 3.89
C LEU A 457 -12.86 -8.44 2.89
N ARG A 458 -12.54 -7.14 2.90
CA ARG A 458 -12.95 -6.18 1.86
C ARG A 458 -12.53 -6.63 0.46
N LEU A 459 -11.35 -7.22 0.30
CA LEU A 459 -10.89 -7.76 -0.99
C LEU A 459 -11.91 -8.73 -1.57
N TRP A 460 -12.41 -9.63 -0.71
CA TRP A 460 -13.44 -10.59 -1.09
C TRP A 460 -14.78 -9.89 -1.34
N ALA A 461 -15.26 -9.05 -0.41
CA ALA A 461 -16.57 -8.41 -0.51
C ALA A 461 -16.74 -7.59 -1.81
N LEU A 462 -15.75 -6.75 -2.15
CA LEU A 462 -15.79 -5.95 -3.37
C LEU A 462 -15.67 -6.83 -4.63
N SER A 463 -14.80 -7.85 -4.61
CA SER A 463 -14.68 -8.78 -5.74
C SER A 463 -15.93 -9.62 -6.00
N LEU A 464 -16.75 -9.86 -4.98
CA LEU A 464 -18.03 -10.55 -5.13
C LEU A 464 -19.09 -9.57 -5.65
N ALA A 465 -19.16 -8.37 -5.07
CA ALA A 465 -20.07 -7.33 -5.54
C ALA A 465 -19.85 -6.98 -7.02
N HIS A 466 -18.60 -6.80 -7.45
CA HIS A 466 -18.26 -6.52 -8.84
C HIS A 466 -18.70 -7.64 -9.80
N ALA A 467 -18.44 -8.91 -9.44
CA ALA A 467 -18.85 -10.05 -10.25
C ALA A 467 -20.39 -10.18 -10.35
N GLN A 468 -21.11 -9.93 -9.25
CA GLN A 468 -22.57 -9.99 -9.23
C GLN A 468 -23.23 -8.82 -9.97
N LEU A 469 -22.69 -7.60 -9.84
CA LEU A 469 -23.20 -6.44 -10.58
C LEU A 469 -23.02 -6.66 -12.09
N SER A 470 -21.88 -7.20 -12.50
CA SER A 470 -21.59 -7.53 -13.91
C SER A 470 -22.55 -8.59 -14.45
N GLU A 471 -22.85 -9.62 -13.67
CA GLU A 471 -23.81 -10.67 -14.01
C GLU A 471 -25.25 -10.15 -14.13
N VAL A 472 -25.70 -9.30 -13.20
CA VAL A 472 -27.03 -8.69 -13.24
C VAL A 472 -27.15 -7.77 -14.46
N LEU A 473 -26.11 -6.98 -14.75
CA LEU A 473 -26.11 -6.08 -15.91
C LEU A 473 -26.18 -6.87 -17.22
N TRP A 474 -25.42 -7.98 -17.33
CA TRP A 474 -25.50 -8.87 -18.49
C TRP A 474 -26.88 -9.53 -18.63
N SER A 475 -27.39 -10.15 -17.56
CA SER A 475 -28.65 -10.91 -17.59
C SER A 475 -29.87 -10.02 -17.81
N MET A 476 -29.89 -8.80 -17.26
CA MET A 476 -31.06 -7.91 -17.39
C MET A 476 -31.05 -7.11 -18.70
N VAL A 477 -29.88 -6.66 -19.17
CA VAL A 477 -29.78 -5.79 -20.36
C VAL A 477 -29.47 -6.59 -21.62
N MET A 478 -28.38 -7.37 -21.62
CA MET A 478 -27.95 -8.08 -22.84
C MET A 478 -28.88 -9.24 -23.20
N HIS A 479 -29.41 -9.97 -22.22
CA HIS A 479 -30.33 -11.07 -22.51
C HIS A 479 -31.62 -10.60 -23.22
N LEU A 480 -32.13 -9.41 -22.89
CA LEU A 480 -33.29 -8.82 -23.57
C LEU A 480 -32.97 -8.55 -25.05
N GLY A 481 -31.77 -8.05 -25.34
CA GLY A 481 -31.31 -7.78 -26.71
C GLY A 481 -31.08 -9.04 -27.55
N LEU A 482 -30.63 -10.14 -26.93
CA LEU A 482 -30.34 -11.40 -27.63
C LEU A 482 -31.58 -12.29 -27.87
N SER A 483 -32.73 -11.98 -27.29
CA SER A 483 -33.96 -12.80 -27.40
C SER A 483 -34.68 -12.67 -28.75
N SER A 484 -34.43 -11.60 -29.51
CA SER A 484 -35.13 -11.35 -30.79
C SER A 484 -34.53 -12.16 -31.95
N ARG A 485 -35.35 -12.99 -32.61
CA ARG A 485 -34.97 -13.84 -33.76
C ARG A 485 -35.15 -13.16 -35.13
N SER A 486 -35.68 -11.93 -35.17
CA SER A 486 -35.97 -11.21 -36.42
C SER A 486 -34.77 -10.40 -36.92
N GLY A 487 -34.63 -10.20 -38.24
CA GLY A 487 -33.59 -9.36 -38.84
C GLY A 487 -33.64 -7.88 -38.40
N GLY A 488 -34.82 -7.38 -37.99
CA GLY A 488 -34.97 -6.08 -37.33
C GLY A 488 -34.37 -6.02 -35.91
N GLY A 489 -34.02 -7.17 -35.34
CA GLY A 489 -33.35 -7.31 -34.06
C GLY A 489 -31.95 -6.71 -34.04
N PHE A 490 -31.29 -6.51 -35.19
CA PHE A 490 -29.98 -5.87 -35.26
C PHE A 490 -30.01 -4.41 -34.75
N PHE A 491 -31.00 -3.62 -35.20
CA PHE A 491 -31.16 -2.25 -34.73
C PHE A 491 -31.53 -2.18 -33.25
N GLY A 492 -32.40 -3.10 -32.79
CA GLY A 492 -32.73 -3.23 -31.37
C GLY A 492 -31.51 -3.60 -30.52
N LEU A 493 -30.69 -4.54 -30.97
CA LEU A 493 -29.45 -4.95 -30.30
C LEU A 493 -28.44 -3.81 -30.22
N ALA A 494 -28.27 -3.02 -31.29
CA ALA A 494 -27.35 -1.88 -31.29
C ALA A 494 -27.73 -0.81 -30.25
N ILE A 495 -29.02 -0.50 -30.10
CA ILE A 495 -29.53 0.45 -29.10
C ILE A 495 -29.30 -0.10 -27.68
N ILE A 496 -29.66 -1.37 -27.46
CA ILE A 496 -29.47 -2.03 -26.16
C ILE A 496 -27.99 -2.15 -25.80
N PHE A 497 -27.13 -2.45 -26.77
CA PHE A 497 -25.68 -2.52 -26.57
C PHE A 497 -25.09 -1.14 -26.24
N SER A 498 -25.56 -0.06 -26.86
CA SER A 498 -25.16 1.31 -26.52
C SER A 498 -25.52 1.67 -25.06
N ALA A 499 -26.72 1.27 -24.62
CA ALA A 499 -27.14 1.42 -23.23
C ALA A 499 -26.27 0.57 -22.29
N PHE A 500 -26.03 -0.69 -22.63
CA PHE A 500 -25.14 -1.60 -21.89
C PHE A 500 -23.71 -1.02 -21.75
N ALA A 501 -23.13 -0.53 -22.85
CA ALA A 501 -21.79 0.05 -22.86
C ALA A 501 -21.71 1.31 -21.98
N THR A 502 -22.71 2.19 -22.05
CA THR A 502 -22.76 3.40 -21.24
C THR A 502 -22.88 3.08 -19.74
N LEU A 503 -23.76 2.14 -19.38
CA LEU A 503 -23.92 1.71 -17.98
C LEU A 503 -22.67 1.00 -17.46
N THR A 504 -22.03 0.18 -18.28
CA THR A 504 -20.77 -0.50 -17.92
C THR A 504 -19.66 0.51 -17.66
N VAL A 505 -19.50 1.53 -18.51
CA VAL A 505 -18.48 2.57 -18.30
C VAL A 505 -18.79 3.41 -17.06
N ALA A 506 -20.02 3.86 -16.89
CA ALA A 506 -20.37 4.76 -15.79
C ALA A 506 -20.37 4.06 -14.43
N ILE A 507 -21.00 2.88 -14.32
CA ILE A 507 -21.21 2.20 -13.04
C ILE A 507 -20.04 1.26 -12.73
N LEU A 508 -19.75 0.31 -13.63
CA LEU A 508 -18.74 -0.72 -13.38
C LEU A 508 -17.31 -0.19 -13.46
N LEU A 509 -16.97 0.62 -14.46
CA LEU A 509 -15.59 1.11 -14.61
C LEU A 509 -15.30 2.34 -13.72
N ILE A 510 -16.15 3.36 -13.73
CA ILE A 510 -15.87 4.61 -13.01
C ILE A 510 -16.20 4.48 -11.52
N MET A 511 -17.45 4.18 -11.15
CA MET A 511 -17.85 4.17 -9.73
C MET A 511 -17.24 3.01 -8.94
N GLU A 512 -17.41 1.78 -9.42
CA GLU A 512 -16.83 0.59 -8.77
C GLU A 512 -15.30 0.60 -8.84
N GLY A 513 -14.71 1.01 -9.97
CA GLY A 513 -13.27 1.17 -10.09
C GLY A 513 -12.68 2.20 -9.12
N LEU A 514 -13.35 3.35 -8.92
CA LEU A 514 -12.91 4.33 -7.92
C LEU A 514 -13.06 3.80 -6.48
N SER A 515 -14.15 3.09 -6.19
CA SER A 515 -14.35 2.43 -4.88
C SER A 515 -13.24 1.43 -4.58
N ALA A 516 -12.95 0.50 -5.51
CA ALA A 516 -11.87 -0.46 -5.38
C ALA A 516 -10.49 0.21 -5.26
N PHE A 517 -10.25 1.30 -5.99
CA PHE A 517 -9.02 2.10 -5.88
C PHE A 517 -8.83 2.67 -4.46
N LEU A 518 -9.86 3.29 -3.88
CA LEU A 518 -9.81 3.87 -2.54
C LEU A 518 -9.67 2.79 -1.46
N HIS A 519 -10.34 1.66 -1.61
CA HIS A 519 -10.19 0.54 -0.68
C HIS A 519 -8.81 -0.11 -0.73
N ALA A 520 -8.22 -0.28 -1.93
CA ALA A 520 -6.85 -0.75 -2.07
C ALA A 520 -5.85 0.24 -1.44
N LEU A 521 -6.10 1.54 -1.57
CA LEU A 521 -5.25 2.59 -1.00
C LEU A 521 -5.36 2.61 0.53
N ARG A 522 -6.56 2.43 1.07
CA ARG A 522 -6.80 2.30 2.52
C ARG A 522 -5.98 1.15 3.10
N LEU A 523 -5.99 -0.03 2.46
CA LEU A 523 -5.20 -1.20 2.86
C LEU A 523 -3.69 -0.90 2.94
N HIS A 524 -3.18 0.01 2.11
CA HIS A 524 -1.78 0.41 2.16
C HIS A 524 -1.51 1.41 3.29
N TRP A 525 -2.37 2.40 3.48
CA TRP A 525 -2.18 3.44 4.49
C TRP A 525 -2.32 2.93 5.92
N VAL A 526 -3.34 2.11 6.20
CA VAL A 526 -3.62 1.70 7.58
C VAL A 526 -3.04 0.32 7.91
N GLU A 527 -3.17 -0.65 7.01
CA GLU A 527 -2.80 -2.02 7.30
C GLU A 527 -1.31 -2.31 6.99
N PHE A 528 -0.73 -1.67 5.97
CA PHE A 528 0.68 -1.86 5.58
C PHE A 528 1.64 -0.83 6.21
N GLN A 529 1.38 0.47 6.04
CA GLN A 529 2.30 1.53 6.47
C GLN A 529 2.38 1.66 8.00
N ASN A 530 1.30 1.42 8.74
CA ASN A 530 1.28 1.52 10.21
C ASN A 530 2.29 0.58 10.92
N LYS A 531 2.87 -0.39 10.21
CA LYS A 531 3.83 -1.35 10.80
C LYS A 531 5.29 -0.88 10.79
N PHE A 532 5.67 0.01 9.89
CA PHE A 532 7.08 0.41 9.74
C PHE A 532 7.29 1.88 9.40
N TYR A 533 6.23 2.60 9.00
CA TYR A 533 6.29 3.97 8.51
C TYR A 533 5.71 4.93 9.55
N CYS A 534 6.56 5.77 10.14
CA CYS A 534 6.15 6.73 11.16
C CYS A 534 5.54 8.03 10.59
N GLY A 535 5.96 8.47 9.40
CA GLY A 535 5.29 9.55 8.65
C GLY A 535 5.34 10.97 9.25
N GLN A 536 6.34 11.30 10.07
CA GLN A 536 6.47 12.61 10.76
C GLN A 536 7.49 13.56 10.13
N GLY A 537 7.94 13.29 8.91
CA GLY A 537 9.01 14.04 8.25
C GLY A 537 8.55 15.33 7.56
N PHE A 538 9.53 16.09 7.05
CA PHE A 538 9.30 17.28 6.25
C PHE A 538 9.62 17.01 4.78
N LYS A 539 8.76 17.48 3.86
CA LYS A 539 8.97 17.31 2.42
C LYS A 539 10.05 18.26 1.93
N PHE A 540 11.02 17.74 1.17
CA PHE A 540 12.00 18.59 0.51
C PHE A 540 11.37 19.33 -0.68
N VAL A 541 11.18 20.64 -0.54
CA VAL A 541 10.73 21.54 -1.61
C VAL A 541 11.92 22.43 -1.99
N PRO A 542 12.68 22.12 -3.05
CA PRO A 542 13.80 22.94 -3.47
C PRO A 542 13.32 24.25 -4.10
N PHE A 543 14.09 25.32 -3.91
CA PHE A 543 13.90 26.54 -4.67
C PHE A 543 14.23 26.29 -6.15
N SER A 544 13.21 26.30 -7.00
CA SER A 544 13.34 26.10 -8.44
C SER A 544 12.43 27.05 -9.22
N PHE A 545 12.89 27.52 -10.38
CA PHE A 545 12.08 28.41 -11.22
C PHE A 545 10.97 27.70 -11.98
N GLU A 546 11.02 26.37 -12.10
CA GLU A 546 10.04 25.58 -12.84
C GLU A 546 8.67 25.61 -12.15
N SER A 547 8.63 25.41 -10.83
CA SER A 547 7.38 25.50 -10.04
C SER A 547 6.75 26.90 -10.07
N ILE A 548 7.60 27.94 -10.10
CA ILE A 548 7.17 29.35 -10.13
C ILE A 548 6.60 29.73 -11.50
N LEU A 549 7.15 29.17 -12.59
CA LEU A 549 6.70 29.42 -13.95
C LEU A 549 5.34 28.77 -14.23
N GLU A 550 5.11 27.57 -13.71
CA GLU A 550 3.83 26.87 -13.79
C GLU A 550 2.76 27.54 -12.93
N GLY A 551 3.17 28.25 -11.87
CA GLY A 551 2.28 28.97 -10.95
C GLY A 551 1.67 28.14 -9.84
N ARG A 552 2.28 27.00 -9.51
CA ARG A 552 1.90 26.09 -8.41
C ARG A 552 2.37 26.55 -7.02
N PHE A 553 2.68 27.82 -6.83
CA PHE A 553 3.20 28.32 -5.56
C PHE A 553 2.11 28.78 -4.58
N ASP A 554 0.84 28.73 -5.00
CA ASP A 554 -0.32 29.09 -4.18
C ASP A 554 -1.08 27.81 -3.80
N GLU A 555 -0.43 26.91 -3.03
CA GLU A 555 -1.06 25.92 -2.12
C GLU A 555 -0.09 25.54 -1.01
#